data_AF-A0A9D8GS78-F1
#
_entry.id   AF-A0A9D8GS78-F1
#
_cell.length_a   1.000
_cell.length_b   1.000
_cell.length_c   1.000
_cell.angle_alpha   90.00
_cell.angle_beta   90.00
_cell.angle_gamma   90.00
#
_symmetry.space_group_name_H-M   'P 1'
#
loop_
_entity.id
_entity.type
_entity.pdbx_description
1 polymer ?
#
loop_
_entity_poly.entity_id
_entity_poly.type
_entity_poly.pdbx_seq_one_letter_code
_entity_poly.pdbx_strand_id
1 'polypeptide(L)' 'MSLSLTLALMTLAGGALALSIRQERQPPEPMKPKLVPWVYVSMTLVVVLLVLAAHAVSELTGVPLRGRFAG' A
#
# COMPACT_ATOMS: atom_id res chain seq x y z
N MET A 1 -8.26 -14.90 -0.43
CA MET A 1 -7.06 -15.19 -1.28
C MET A 1 -6.17 -16.11 -0.46
N SER A 2 -5.17 -16.79 -1.03
CA SER A 2 -4.25 -17.57 -0.18
C SER A 2 -3.36 -16.60 0.64
N LEU A 3 -3.04 -16.97 1.88
CA LEU A 3 -2.14 -16.19 2.74
C LEU A 3 -0.81 -15.86 2.04
N SER A 4 -0.26 -16.82 1.29
CA SER A 4 0.97 -16.65 0.51
C SER A 4 0.85 -15.52 -0.53
N LEU A 5 -0.30 -15.42 -1.20
CA LEU A 5 -0.55 -14.36 -2.17
C LEU A 5 -0.73 -13.00 -1.49
N THR A 6 -1.41 -12.96 -0.35
CA THR A 6 -1.55 -11.73 0.45
C THR A 6 -0.19 -11.19 0.89
N LEU A 7 0.70 -12.07 1.37
CA LEU A 7 2.07 -11.70 1.76
C LEU A 7 2.91 -11.23 0.56
N ALA A 8 2.81 -11.90 -0.60
CA ALA A 8 3.48 -11.48 -1.82
C ALA A 8 3.05 -10.07 -2.25
N LEU A 9 1.73 -9.81 -2.22
CA LEU A 9 1.17 -8.49 -2.54
C LEU A 9 1.58 -7.42 -1.52
N MET A 10 1.62 -7.74 -0.23
CA MET A 10 2.11 -6.82 0.79
C MET A 10 3.58 -6.44 0.55
N THR A 11 4.41 -7.41 0.19
CA THR A 11 5.84 -7.18 -0.08
C THR A 11 6.02 -6.28 -1.31
N LEU A 12 5.27 -6.54 -2.39
CA LEU A 12 5.28 -5.70 -3.60
C LEU A 12 4.77 -4.28 -3.33
N ALA A 13 3.65 -4.13 -2.62
CA ALA A 13 3.09 -2.83 -2.27
C ALA A 13 4.03 -2.03 -1.34
N GLY A 14 4.67 -2.70 -0.38
CA GLY A 14 5.68 -2.10 0.48
C GLY A 14 6.92 -1.64 -0.28
N GLY A 15 7.40 -2.45 -1.22
CA GLY A 15 8.50 -2.07 -2.13
C GLY A 15 8.14 -0.86 -3.00
N ALA A 16 6.95 -0.86 -3.59
CA ALA A 16 6.44 0.26 -4.38
C ALA A 16 6.32 1.55 -3.54
N LEU A 17 5.89 1.44 -2.28
CA LEU A 17 5.78 2.57 -1.36
C LEU A 17 7.16 3.14 -1.00
N ALA A 18 8.13 2.27 -0.74
CA ALA A 18 9.51 2.70 -0.47
C ALA A 18 10.10 3.43 -1.69
N LEU A 19 9.83 2.93 -2.90
CA LEU A 19 10.24 3.58 -4.15
C LEU A 19 9.53 4.92 -4.34
N SER A 20 8.22 5.01 -4.13
CA SER A 20 7.49 6.28 -4.27
C SER A 20 7.99 7.35 -3.30
N ILE A 21 8.27 6.98 -2.05
CA ILE A 21 8.86 7.89 -1.06
C ILE A 21 10.26 8.32 -1.47
N ARG A 22 11.09 7.39 -1.95
CA ARG A 22 12.43 7.70 -2.46
C ARG A 22 12.37 8.69 -3.62
N GLN A 23 11.42 8.50 -4.54
CA GLN A 23 11.26 9.34 -5.72
C GLN A 23 10.70 10.71 -5.38
N GLU A 24 9.81 10.81 -4.40
CA GLU A 24 9.30 12.09 -3.92
C GLU A 24 10.40 12.94 -3.27
N ARG A 25 11.31 12.30 -2.52
CA ARG A 25 12.45 12.94 -1.85
C ARG A 25 13.56 13.41 -2.81
N GLN A 26 13.49 13.06 -4.09
CA GLN A 26 14.47 13.56 -5.05
C GLN A 26 14.28 15.08 -5.24
N PRO A 27 15.38 15.85 -5.25
CA PRO A 27 15.30 17.29 -5.49
C PRO A 27 14.66 17.55 -6.87
N PRO A 28 13.81 18.58 -7.01
CA PRO A 28 13.23 18.93 -8.29
C PRO A 28 14.34 19.27 -9.30
N GLU A 29 14.37 18.59 -10.45
CA GLU A 29 15.26 18.97 -11.54
C GLU A 29 14.75 20.27 -12.20
N PRO A 30 15.58 21.32 -12.31
CA PRO A 30 15.21 22.50 -13.08
C PRO A 30 14.85 22.08 -14.51
N MET A 31 13.75 22.62 -15.07
CA MET A 31 13.22 22.30 -16.41
C MET A 31 12.56 20.92 -16.58
N LYS A 32 12.44 20.10 -15.53
CA LYS A 32 11.67 18.85 -15.58
C LYS A 32 10.56 18.85 -14.52
N PRO A 33 9.32 19.19 -14.89
CA PRO A 33 8.20 19.10 -13.96
C PRO A 33 7.98 17.64 -13.55
N LYS A 34 7.69 17.42 -12.26
CA LYS A 34 7.27 16.10 -11.76
C LYS A 34 5.91 15.74 -12.38
N LEU A 35 5.91 14.82 -13.35
CA LEU A 35 4.68 14.36 -14.02
C LEU A 35 3.79 13.51 -13.11
N VAL A 36 4.41 12.78 -12.19
CA VAL A 36 3.73 11.88 -11.26
C VAL A 36 3.78 12.49 -9.86
N PRO A 37 2.62 12.81 -9.25
CA PRO A 37 2.57 13.24 -7.87
C PRO A 37 2.72 12.04 -6.93
N TRP A 38 3.97 11.72 -6.55
CA TRP A 38 4.31 10.54 -5.73
C TRP A 38 3.67 10.54 -4.34
N VAL A 39 3.25 11.71 -3.84
CA VAL A 39 2.48 11.83 -2.60
C VAL A 39 1.15 11.06 -2.71
N TYR A 40 0.38 11.26 -3.78
CA TYR A 40 -0.90 10.56 -3.96
C TYR A 40 -0.69 9.07 -4.18
N VAL A 41 0.34 8.69 -4.93
CA VAL A 41 0.74 7.29 -5.11
C VAL A 41 1.05 6.63 -3.76
N SER A 42 1.81 7.33 -2.91
CA SER A 42 2.17 6.83 -1.57
C SER A 42 0.94 6.68 -0.68
N MET A 43 0.00 7.64 -0.70
CA MET A 43 -1.26 7.55 0.05
C MET A 43 -2.09 6.34 -0.37
N THR A 44 -2.25 6.11 -1.67
CA THR A 44 -2.97 4.94 -2.19
C THR A 44 -2.30 3.63 -1.75
N LEU A 45 -0.97 3.54 -1.85
CA LEU A 45 -0.22 2.34 -1.45
C LEU A 45 -0.35 2.05 0.04
N VAL A 46 -0.38 3.09 0.89
CA VAL A 46 -0.64 2.92 2.33
C VAL A 46 -2.02 2.33 2.57
N VAL A 47 -3.06 2.84 1.90
CA VAL A 47 -4.42 2.28 2.04
C VAL A 47 -4.47 0.82 1.59
N VAL A 48 -3.83 0.48 0.46
CA VAL A 48 -3.75 -0.92 -0.01
C VAL A 48 -3.05 -1.81 1.01
N LEU A 49 -1.94 -1.36 1.60
CA LEU A 49 -1.24 -2.11 2.64
C LEU A 49 -2.10 -2.34 3.88
N LEU A 50 -2.88 -1.35 4.30
CA LEU A 50 -3.79 -1.50 5.43
C LEU A 50 -4.90 -2.53 5.16
N VAL A 51 -5.46 -2.52 3.94
CA VAL A 51 -6.46 -3.52 3.52
C VAL A 51 -5.85 -4.93 3.47
N LEU A 52 -4.66 -5.08 2.90
CA LEU A 52 -3.96 -6.36 2.86
C LEU A 52 -3.57 -6.85 4.26
N ALA A 53 -3.17 -5.95 5.16
CA ALA A 53 -2.88 -6.26 6.55
C ALA A 53 -4.14 -6.75 7.28
N ALA A 54 -5.28 -6.06 7.10
CA ALA A 54 -6.56 -6.49 7.63
C ALA A 54 -6.93 -7.89 7.11
N HIS A 55 -6.76 -8.14 5.81
CA HIS A 55 -7.01 -9.45 5.23
C HIS A 55 -6.08 -10.53 5.82
N ALA A 56 -4.79 -10.25 5.95
CA ALA A 56 -3.83 -11.17 6.54
C ALA A 56 -4.18 -11.50 8.01
N VAL A 57 -4.60 -10.50 8.79
CA VAL A 57 -5.07 -10.70 10.18
C VAL A 57 -6.31 -11.59 10.21
N SER A 58 -7.28 -11.38 9.31
CA SER A 58 -8.46 -12.24 9.23
C SER A 58 -8.12 -13.68 8.85
N GLU A 59 -7.19 -13.89 7.91
CA GLU A 59 -6.69 -15.23 7.54
C GLU A 59 -5.95 -15.90 8.71
N LEU A 60 -5.12 -15.16 9.44
CA LEU A 60 -4.34 -15.68 10.58
C LEU A 60 -5.20 -16.00 11.80
N THR A 61 -6.24 -15.20 12.06
CA THR A 61 -7.10 -15.36 13.25
C THR A 61 -8.32 -16.23 13.00
N GLY A 62 -8.66 -16.50 11.73
CA GLY A 62 -9.91 -17.17 11.34
C GLY A 62 -11.16 -16.33 11.63
N VAL A 63 -11.02 -15.11 12.16
CA VAL A 63 -12.12 -14.22 12.48
C VAL A 63 -12.20 -13.14 11.39
N PRO A 64 -13.28 -13.11 10.58
CA PRO A 64 -13.44 -12.07 9.57
C PRO A 64 -13.60 -10.71 10.27
N LEU A 65 -12.77 -9.74 9.89
CA LEU A 65 -12.92 -8.36 10.32
C LEU A 65 -14.23 -7.80 9.74
N ARG A 66 -15.27 -7.72 10.57
CA ARG A 66 -16.56 -7.14 10.20
C ARG A 66 -16.58 -5.66 10.54
N GLY A 67 -16.84 -4.82 9.55
CA GLY A 67 -17.04 -3.38 9.76
C GLY A 67 -18.38 -3.12 10.46
N ARG A 68 -18.39 -2.15 11.39
CA ARG A 68 -19.60 -1.74 12.12
C ARG A 68 -20.72 -1.18 11.23
N PHE A 69 -20.41 -0.81 9.99
CA PHE A 69 -21.37 -0.31 8.98
C PHE A 69 -21.69 -1.33 7.87
N ALA A 70 -21.21 -2.58 7.98
CA ALA A 70 -21.48 -3.64 7.02
C ALA A 70 -22.71 -4.50 7.40
N GLY A 71 -23.69 -3.87 8.07
CA GLY A 71 -24.95 -4.48 8.51
C GLY A 71 -26.14 -3.89 7.79
#